data_AF-A0A9E2PAM3-F1
#
_entry.id   AF-A0A9E2PAM3-F1
#
_cell.length_a   1.000
_cell.length_b   1.000
_cell.length_c   1.000
_cell.angle_alpha   90.00
_cell.angle_beta   90.00
_cell.angle_gamma   90.00
#
_symmetry.space_group_name_H-M   'P 1'
#
loop_
_entity.id
_entity.type
_entity.pdbx_description
1 polymer ?
#
loop_
_entity_poly.entity_id
_entity_poly.type
_entity_poly.pdbx_seq_one_letter_code
_entity_poly.pdbx_strand_id
1 'polypeptide(L)'
;MFRKLFPETLVLSPQLNEVYELALAYYESKVLNEDELVDNGAYFIQVGNRLTRHYLMCTGDPLLLPAHSSSRLKSFFKNNQFRTGYSTHGLFPYRGKFHPQMVKALINIMGIKPGDTILDPMMGSGTVPIEASFMGINSIGIDTSPFCRFMSQVKCNALIIQQEPLDQALKNAKDLFEFFSRAAGTPAVGSKNRNYELSNYFNCINEEKANFKSDYTERIFELIKTDNTDVFDFLLLAYLDSAGYAERSKRQSPYDKFQAILERYLFVVKKIQYVLKGAESLLAKAVLLQGDARDLKINKSSVDGILFSPPYSFAIDYLANDSFHLNVMGENIYVLKEKMVGLRGKNFKEKYQLYVEDMGKIMSECARVL
;
A
#
# COMPACT_ATOMS: atom_id res chain seq x y z
N MET A 1 -13.46 -4.79 -33.08
CA MET A 1 -14.03 -3.49 -32.66
C MET A 1 -12.96 -2.54 -32.11
N PHE A 2 -12.03 -3.00 -31.26
CA PHE A 2 -10.99 -2.15 -30.63
C PHE A 2 -9.99 -1.47 -31.56
N ARG A 3 -9.63 -2.08 -32.70
CA ARG A 3 -8.61 -1.54 -33.63
C ARG A 3 -8.94 -0.17 -34.25
N LYS A 4 -10.19 0.32 -34.11
CA LYS A 4 -10.59 1.65 -34.58
C LYS A 4 -10.51 2.74 -33.51
N LEU A 5 -10.37 2.38 -32.23
CA LEU A 5 -10.36 3.34 -31.12
C LEU A 5 -8.97 3.93 -30.86
N PHE A 6 -7.93 3.17 -31.16
CA PHE A 6 -6.53 3.51 -30.91
C PHE A 6 -5.74 3.45 -32.22
N PRO A 7 -4.74 4.33 -32.43
CA PRO A 7 -3.77 4.20 -33.51
C PRO A 7 -3.06 2.84 -33.45
N GLU A 8 -2.57 2.34 -34.59
CA GLU A 8 -1.80 1.09 -34.66
C GLU A 8 -0.50 1.14 -33.85
N THR A 9 0.00 2.34 -33.55
CA THR A 9 1.17 2.55 -32.69
C THR A 9 0.90 2.25 -31.22
N LEU A 10 -0.35 2.17 -30.78
CA LEU A 10 -0.71 1.92 -29.38
C LEU A 10 -1.12 0.46 -29.17
N VAL A 11 -0.34 -0.28 -28.39
CA VAL A 11 -0.63 -1.67 -28.04
C VAL A 11 -1.17 -1.72 -26.62
N LEU A 12 -2.43 -2.16 -26.47
CA LEU A 12 -3.12 -2.24 -25.18
C LEU A 12 -2.56 -3.35 -24.29
N SER A 13 -2.71 -3.17 -22.98
CA SER A 13 -2.45 -4.19 -21.97
C SER A 13 -3.30 -5.45 -22.18
N PRO A 14 -2.72 -6.65 -21.98
CA PRO A 14 -3.48 -7.88 -22.08
C PRO A 14 -4.56 -7.93 -20.99
N GLN A 15 -5.68 -8.60 -21.28
CA GLN A 15 -6.80 -8.82 -20.34
C GLN A 15 -7.58 -7.56 -19.94
N LEU A 16 -7.53 -6.51 -20.77
CA LEU A 16 -8.34 -5.31 -20.64
C LEU A 16 -9.78 -5.63 -21.08
N ASN A 17 -10.53 -6.22 -20.15
CA ASN A 17 -11.80 -6.91 -20.42
C ASN A 17 -13.03 -6.10 -19.99
N GLU A 18 -12.83 -5.04 -19.20
CA GLU A 18 -13.90 -4.21 -18.67
C GLU A 18 -14.10 -2.95 -19.51
N VAL A 19 -15.36 -2.53 -19.71
CA VAL A 19 -15.69 -1.34 -20.51
C VAL A 19 -15.08 -0.06 -19.92
N TYR A 20 -15.03 0.04 -18.59
CA TYR A 20 -14.44 1.20 -17.93
C TYR A 20 -12.91 1.27 -18.14
N GLU A 21 -12.20 0.14 -18.20
CA GLU A 21 -10.76 0.11 -18.47
C GLU A 21 -10.47 0.61 -19.88
N LEU A 22 -11.32 0.24 -20.85
CA LEU A 22 -11.22 0.72 -22.23
C LEU A 22 -11.47 2.24 -22.33
N ALA A 23 -12.44 2.74 -21.55
CA ALA A 23 -12.72 4.17 -21.48
C ALA A 23 -11.53 4.93 -20.89
N LEU A 24 -10.93 4.44 -19.79
CA LEU A 24 -9.74 5.03 -19.19
C LEU A 24 -8.57 5.06 -20.17
N ALA A 25 -8.28 3.94 -20.84
CA ALA A 25 -7.24 3.87 -21.86
C ALA A 25 -7.49 4.86 -23.00
N TYR A 26 -8.76 4.98 -23.44
CA TYR A 26 -9.15 5.96 -24.46
C TYR A 26 -8.86 7.39 -24.01
N TYR A 27 -9.29 7.79 -22.82
CA TYR A 27 -9.05 9.14 -22.31
C TYR A 27 -7.55 9.42 -22.09
N GLU A 28 -6.78 8.46 -21.58
CA GLU A 28 -5.31 8.58 -21.49
C GLU A 28 -4.70 8.87 -22.88
N SER A 29 -5.11 8.14 -23.92
CA SER A 29 -4.62 8.36 -25.29
C SER A 29 -4.99 9.71 -25.91
N LYS A 30 -5.92 10.46 -25.28
CA LYS A 30 -6.32 11.81 -25.72
C LYS A 30 -5.60 12.91 -24.96
N VAL A 31 -5.18 12.66 -23.72
CA VAL A 31 -4.59 13.67 -22.85
C VAL A 31 -3.07 13.57 -22.76
N LEU A 32 -2.50 12.41 -23.08
CA LEU A 32 -1.06 12.15 -23.06
C LEU A 32 -0.49 12.06 -24.47
N ASN A 33 0.68 12.65 -24.69
CA ASN A 33 1.47 12.41 -25.90
C ASN A 33 2.20 11.05 -25.85
N GLU A 34 2.87 10.65 -26.93
CA GLU A 34 3.53 9.33 -27.00
C GLU A 34 4.62 9.13 -25.95
N ASP A 35 5.39 10.17 -25.61
CA ASP A 35 6.44 10.08 -24.57
C ASP A 35 5.80 9.94 -23.18
N GLU A 36 4.77 10.73 -22.90
CA GLU A 36 4.01 10.62 -21.65
C GLU A 36 3.30 9.27 -21.51
N LEU A 37 2.80 8.68 -22.60
CA LEU A 37 2.22 7.33 -22.59
C LEU A 37 3.28 6.25 -22.31
N VAL A 38 4.51 6.42 -22.81
CA VAL A 38 5.62 5.50 -22.50
C VAL A 38 5.97 5.56 -21.01
N ASP A 39 6.08 6.76 -20.45
CA ASP A 39 6.49 6.93 -19.06
C ASP A 39 5.35 6.62 -18.07
N ASN A 40 4.13 7.05 -18.39
CA ASN A 40 3.04 7.12 -17.43
C ASN A 40 1.70 6.53 -17.89
N GLY A 41 1.60 5.99 -19.09
CA GLY A 41 0.38 5.31 -19.53
C GLY A 41 0.08 4.07 -18.67
N ALA A 42 -1.17 3.92 -18.23
CA ALA A 42 -1.57 2.80 -17.40
C ALA A 42 -1.97 1.56 -18.23
N TYR A 43 -2.62 1.77 -19.37
CA TYR A 43 -3.29 0.69 -20.12
C TYR A 43 -2.61 0.28 -21.44
N PHE A 44 -1.39 0.75 -21.68
CA PHE A 44 -0.62 0.43 -22.89
C PHE A 44 0.66 -0.31 -22.53
N ILE A 45 0.99 -1.37 -23.28
CA ILE A 45 2.25 -2.10 -23.12
C ILE A 45 3.36 -1.56 -24.01
N GLN A 46 2.98 -0.95 -25.13
CA GLN A 46 3.91 -0.43 -26.12
C GLN A 46 3.30 0.77 -26.84
N VAL A 47 4.15 1.76 -27.11
CA VAL A 47 3.85 2.96 -27.90
C VAL A 47 4.92 3.07 -28.99
N GLY A 48 4.49 2.94 -30.25
CA GLY A 48 5.41 2.79 -31.39
C GLY A 48 6.29 1.55 -31.19
N ASN A 49 7.60 1.75 -31.06
CA ASN A 49 8.58 0.67 -30.81
C ASN A 49 9.09 0.63 -29.36
N ARG A 50 8.49 1.40 -28.45
CA ARG A 50 8.95 1.55 -27.05
C ARG A 50 8.01 0.84 -26.11
N LEU A 51 8.55 0.01 -25.23
CA LEU A 51 7.80 -0.59 -24.13
C LEU A 51 7.50 0.47 -23.06
N THR A 52 6.30 0.44 -22.50
CA THR A 52 5.92 1.39 -21.43
C THR A 52 6.56 1.01 -20.10
N ARG A 53 6.80 2.00 -19.24
CA ARG A 53 7.28 1.78 -17.86
C ARG A 53 6.31 0.92 -17.08
N HIS A 54 5.01 1.10 -17.27
CA HIS A 54 3.97 0.27 -16.65
C HIS A 54 4.14 -1.22 -17.02
N TYR A 55 4.36 -1.53 -18.29
CA TYR A 55 4.64 -2.90 -18.72
C TYR A 55 5.92 -3.45 -18.09
N LEU A 56 7.00 -2.66 -18.05
CA LEU A 56 8.26 -3.09 -17.42
C LEU A 56 8.09 -3.39 -15.92
N MET A 57 7.30 -2.60 -15.18
CA MET A 57 6.98 -2.87 -13.77
C MET A 57 6.18 -4.16 -13.58
N CYS A 58 5.33 -4.50 -14.55
CA CYS A 58 4.48 -5.69 -14.48
C CYS A 58 5.18 -6.96 -14.97
N THR A 59 6.11 -6.88 -15.92
CA THR A 59 6.72 -8.04 -16.61
C THR A 59 7.72 -8.84 -15.75
N GLY A 60 8.10 -10.02 -16.22
CA GLY A 60 8.93 -10.99 -15.47
C GLY A 60 8.11 -12.00 -14.68
N ASP A 61 8.78 -12.78 -13.81
CA ASP A 61 8.10 -13.75 -12.96
C ASP A 61 7.04 -13.03 -12.09
N PRO A 62 5.83 -13.62 -11.94
CA PRO A 62 4.86 -13.18 -10.95
C PRO A 62 5.49 -13.18 -9.55
N LEU A 63 4.80 -12.57 -8.57
CA LEU A 63 5.14 -12.69 -7.14
C LEU A 63 5.58 -14.13 -6.82
N LEU A 64 6.76 -14.28 -6.20
CA LEU A 64 7.23 -15.61 -5.77
C LEU A 64 6.19 -16.22 -4.84
N LEU A 65 5.70 -17.39 -5.23
CA LEU A 65 4.76 -18.18 -4.47
C LEU A 65 5.44 -19.43 -3.96
N PRO A 66 5.18 -19.85 -2.71
CA PRO A 66 5.69 -21.13 -2.21
C PRO A 66 5.38 -22.27 -3.18
N ALA A 67 6.27 -23.26 -3.32
CA ALA A 67 6.13 -24.35 -4.29
C ALA A 67 4.77 -25.07 -4.21
N HIS A 68 4.29 -25.28 -2.99
CA HIS A 68 3.00 -25.88 -2.61
C HIS A 68 1.79 -24.92 -2.68
N SER A 69 1.94 -23.73 -3.26
CA SER A 69 0.81 -22.81 -3.48
C SER A 69 -0.22 -23.43 -4.41
N SER A 70 -1.50 -23.26 -4.07
CA SER A 70 -2.60 -23.79 -4.89
C SER A 70 -2.58 -23.22 -6.31
N SER A 71 -3.05 -24.01 -7.28
CA SER A 71 -3.20 -23.59 -8.68
C SER A 71 -4.06 -22.32 -8.79
N ARG A 72 -5.10 -22.19 -7.97
CA ARG A 72 -5.97 -21.00 -7.90
C ARG A 72 -5.21 -19.75 -7.47
N LEU A 73 -4.32 -19.86 -6.48
CA LEU A 73 -3.48 -18.74 -6.03
C LEU A 73 -2.45 -18.34 -7.10
N LYS A 74 -1.81 -19.34 -7.72
CA LYS A 74 -0.88 -19.12 -8.84
C LYS A 74 -1.58 -18.41 -10.01
N SER A 75 -2.79 -18.85 -10.38
CA SER A 75 -3.58 -18.21 -11.43
C SER A 75 -4.05 -16.81 -11.04
N PHE A 76 -4.40 -16.56 -9.78
CA PHE A 76 -4.80 -15.23 -9.31
C PHE A 76 -3.69 -14.20 -9.50
N PHE A 77 -2.45 -14.51 -9.10
CA PHE A 77 -1.33 -13.59 -9.28
C PHE A 77 -0.93 -13.42 -10.74
N LYS A 78 -1.00 -14.49 -11.54
CA LYS A 78 -0.77 -14.41 -13.00
C LYS A 78 -1.81 -13.52 -13.69
N ASN A 79 -3.08 -13.64 -13.33
CA ASN A 79 -4.18 -12.86 -13.93
C ASN A 79 -4.22 -11.41 -13.43
N ASN A 80 -3.70 -11.13 -12.22
CA ASN A 80 -3.69 -9.78 -11.65
C ASN A 80 -2.32 -9.09 -11.74
N GLN A 81 -1.40 -9.63 -12.55
CA GLN A 81 -0.04 -9.13 -12.75
C GLN A 81 -0.04 -7.65 -13.16
N PHE A 82 -0.97 -7.24 -14.02
CA PHE A 82 -1.11 -5.86 -14.49
C PHE A 82 -2.10 -5.01 -13.68
N ARG A 83 -2.93 -5.62 -12.83
CA ARG A 83 -4.06 -4.93 -12.19
C ARG A 83 -3.76 -4.49 -10.77
N THR A 84 -3.29 -5.40 -9.90
CA THR A 84 -3.25 -5.14 -8.44
C THR A 84 -1.99 -5.59 -7.72
N GLY A 85 -1.11 -6.33 -8.40
CA GLY A 85 0.01 -7.05 -7.76
C GLY A 85 1.41 -6.64 -8.24
N TYR A 86 1.55 -5.62 -9.10
CA TYR A 86 2.87 -5.14 -9.51
C TYR A 86 3.47 -4.23 -8.44
N SER A 87 4.81 -4.14 -8.41
CA SER A 87 5.54 -3.25 -7.52
C SER A 87 5.19 -3.46 -6.03
N THR A 88 5.42 -2.45 -5.19
CA THR A 88 5.18 -2.48 -3.74
C THR A 88 3.69 -2.57 -3.37
N HIS A 89 2.77 -2.39 -4.34
CA HIS A 89 1.34 -2.72 -4.15
C HIS A 89 1.11 -4.20 -3.83
N GLY A 90 2.03 -5.07 -4.25
CA GLY A 90 2.04 -6.51 -3.98
C GLY A 90 2.50 -6.88 -2.56
N LEU A 91 3.12 -5.95 -1.83
CA LEU A 91 3.38 -6.10 -0.40
C LEU A 91 2.05 -5.98 0.35
N PHE A 92 1.87 -6.76 1.41
CA PHE A 92 0.71 -6.83 2.29
C PHE A 92 -0.68 -6.80 1.59
N PRO A 93 -1.43 -7.92 1.57
CA PRO A 93 -2.75 -7.96 0.96
C PRO A 93 -3.77 -7.13 1.76
N TYR A 94 -4.37 -6.11 1.14
CA TYR A 94 -5.40 -5.27 1.75
C TYR A 94 -6.75 -5.45 1.05
N ARG A 95 -7.84 -5.58 1.83
CA ARG A 95 -9.19 -5.78 1.30
C ARG A 95 -9.82 -4.44 0.95
N GLY A 96 -10.55 -4.39 -0.17
CA GLY A 96 -11.21 -3.17 -0.61
C GLY A 96 -10.22 -2.05 -0.98
N LYS A 97 -9.09 -2.39 -1.60
CA LYS A 97 -8.13 -1.41 -2.13
C LYS A 97 -8.49 -1.00 -3.56
N PHE A 98 -8.07 0.19 -3.98
CA PHE A 98 -8.10 0.60 -5.36
C PHE A 98 -7.30 -0.35 -6.27
N HIS A 99 -7.63 -0.36 -7.56
CA HIS A 99 -6.78 -0.94 -8.58
C HIS A 99 -5.70 0.10 -8.96
N PRO A 100 -4.41 -0.15 -8.69
CA PRO A 100 -3.32 0.77 -9.03
C PRO A 100 -3.34 1.29 -10.47
N GLN A 101 -3.58 0.40 -11.43
CA GLN A 101 -3.65 0.77 -12.85
C GLN A 101 -4.78 1.79 -13.13
N MET A 102 -5.92 1.65 -12.47
CA MET A 102 -7.03 2.61 -12.59
C MET A 102 -6.66 3.96 -11.97
N VAL A 103 -6.01 3.95 -10.80
CA VAL A 103 -5.55 5.17 -10.14
C VAL A 103 -4.57 5.93 -11.03
N LYS A 104 -3.60 5.25 -11.63
CA LYS A 104 -2.65 5.84 -12.58
C LYS A 104 -3.36 6.56 -13.73
N ALA A 105 -4.33 5.90 -14.36
CA ALA A 105 -5.10 6.50 -15.44
C ALA A 105 -5.94 7.69 -14.98
N LEU A 106 -6.57 7.62 -13.80
CA LEU A 106 -7.33 8.74 -13.25
C LEU A 106 -6.46 9.96 -12.98
N ILE A 107 -5.26 9.78 -12.41
CA ILE A 107 -4.30 10.88 -12.20
C ILE A 107 -3.93 11.54 -13.54
N ASN A 108 -3.64 10.73 -14.58
CA ASN A 108 -3.36 11.24 -15.92
C ASN A 108 -4.53 12.05 -16.50
N ILE A 109 -5.76 11.55 -16.38
CA ILE A 109 -6.98 12.18 -16.92
C ILE A 109 -7.33 13.46 -16.16
N MET A 110 -7.07 13.50 -14.85
CA MET A 110 -7.20 14.71 -14.03
C MET A 110 -6.20 15.80 -14.45
N GLY A 111 -5.17 15.46 -15.22
CA GLY A 111 -4.17 16.41 -15.71
C GLY A 111 -3.11 16.79 -14.69
N ILE A 112 -2.96 16.01 -13.60
CA ILE A 112 -1.95 16.25 -12.56
C ILE A 112 -0.56 15.89 -13.11
N LYS A 113 0.41 16.79 -12.92
CA LYS A 113 1.76 16.70 -13.52
C LYS A 113 2.85 16.66 -12.44
N PRO A 114 4.08 16.23 -12.79
CA PRO A 114 5.21 16.31 -11.89
C PRO A 114 5.40 17.73 -11.32
N GLY A 115 5.59 17.83 -10.01
CA GLY A 115 5.61 19.12 -9.28
C GLY A 115 4.31 19.43 -8.54
N ASP A 116 3.17 18.97 -9.06
CA ASP A 116 1.87 19.09 -8.40
C ASP A 116 1.80 18.19 -7.14
N THR A 117 0.81 18.45 -6.29
CA THR A 117 0.51 17.69 -5.09
C THR A 117 -0.89 17.08 -5.13
N ILE A 118 -0.98 15.75 -5.03
CA ILE A 118 -2.25 15.03 -4.93
C ILE A 118 -2.53 14.56 -3.49
N LEU A 119 -3.77 14.69 -3.05
CA LEU A 119 -4.22 14.25 -1.73
C LEU A 119 -5.14 13.02 -1.81
N ASP A 120 -4.87 12.05 -0.96
CA ASP A 120 -5.77 10.95 -0.63
C ASP A 120 -6.12 11.02 0.87
N PRO A 121 -7.28 11.57 1.27
CA PRO A 121 -7.63 11.73 2.68
C PRO A 121 -8.06 10.43 3.37
N MET A 122 -8.16 9.32 2.63
CA MET A 122 -8.57 7.99 3.13
C MET A 122 -7.73 6.89 2.46
N MET A 123 -6.41 7.01 2.58
CA MET A 123 -5.45 6.29 1.73
C MET A 123 -5.46 4.77 1.86
N GLY A 124 -5.93 4.22 2.98
CA GLY A 124 -5.93 2.78 3.24
C GLY A 124 -4.55 2.16 3.04
N SER A 125 -4.39 1.36 1.98
CA SER A 125 -3.12 0.71 1.66
C SER A 125 -2.13 1.52 0.82
N GLY A 126 -2.41 2.81 0.59
CA GLY A 126 -1.46 3.76 -0.01
C GLY A 126 -1.39 3.72 -1.53
N THR A 127 -2.45 3.29 -2.22
CA THR A 127 -2.42 3.14 -3.69
C THR A 127 -2.15 4.45 -4.41
N VAL A 128 -2.81 5.55 -4.01
CA VAL A 128 -2.61 6.87 -4.62
C VAL A 128 -1.20 7.42 -4.37
N PRO A 129 -0.67 7.44 -3.13
CA PRO A 129 0.71 7.87 -2.90
C PRO A 129 1.78 7.07 -3.66
N ILE A 130 1.62 5.75 -3.77
CA ILE A 130 2.58 4.90 -4.51
C ILE A 130 2.55 5.22 -6.01
N GLU A 131 1.36 5.34 -6.62
CA GLU A 131 1.25 5.69 -8.04
C GLU A 131 1.73 7.13 -8.32
N ALA A 132 1.39 8.07 -7.45
CA ALA A 132 1.88 9.45 -7.55
C ALA A 132 3.41 9.50 -7.51
N SER A 133 4.03 8.74 -6.60
CA SER A 133 5.50 8.64 -6.54
C SER A 133 6.10 8.14 -7.85
N PHE A 134 5.55 7.08 -8.46
CA PHE A 134 6.00 6.60 -9.78
C PHE A 134 5.88 7.63 -10.90
N MET A 135 4.89 8.52 -10.77
CA MET A 135 4.59 9.56 -11.75
C MET A 135 5.37 10.85 -11.51
N GLY A 136 6.22 10.92 -10.48
CA GLY A 136 6.93 12.15 -10.10
C GLY A 136 6.03 13.22 -9.49
N ILE A 137 4.87 12.84 -8.95
CA ILE A 137 3.86 13.72 -8.37
C ILE A 137 3.96 13.65 -6.85
N ASN A 138 4.02 14.81 -6.18
CA ASN A 138 4.03 14.85 -4.72
C ASN A 138 2.67 14.34 -4.20
N SER A 139 2.69 13.63 -3.06
CA SER A 139 1.43 13.14 -2.49
C SER A 139 1.33 13.35 -0.99
N ILE A 140 0.11 13.57 -0.54
CA ILE A 140 -0.28 13.55 0.87
C ILE A 140 -1.31 12.43 1.04
N GLY A 141 -1.00 11.44 1.86
CA GLY A 141 -1.91 10.36 2.23
C GLY A 141 -2.32 10.49 3.68
N ILE A 142 -3.62 10.45 3.98
CA ILE A 142 -4.14 10.53 5.34
C ILE A 142 -5.03 9.31 5.59
N ASP A 143 -4.88 8.67 6.75
CA ASP A 143 -5.81 7.64 7.19
C ASP A 143 -6.02 7.71 8.71
N THR A 144 -7.23 7.39 9.15
CA THR A 144 -7.54 7.34 10.59
C THR A 144 -6.88 6.14 11.27
N SER A 145 -6.68 5.04 10.53
CA SER A 145 -6.03 3.84 11.02
C SER A 145 -4.51 4.02 11.05
N PRO A 146 -3.86 3.93 12.24
CA PRO A 146 -2.40 3.97 12.34
C PRO A 146 -1.74 2.82 11.59
N PHE A 147 -2.42 1.67 11.49
CA PHE A 147 -1.92 0.54 10.71
C PHE A 147 -1.90 0.84 9.21
N CYS A 148 -2.93 1.51 8.68
CA CYS A 148 -2.96 1.93 7.27
C CYS A 148 -1.84 2.94 6.97
N ARG A 149 -1.58 3.89 7.88
CA ARG A 149 -0.45 4.82 7.80
C ARG A 149 0.89 4.09 7.79
N PHE A 150 1.12 3.19 8.74
CA PHE A 150 2.34 2.39 8.82
C PHE A 150 2.57 1.56 7.55
N MET A 151 1.57 0.78 7.15
CA MET A 151 1.64 -0.08 5.97
C MET A 151 1.94 0.74 4.71
N SER A 152 1.26 1.86 4.52
CA SER A 152 1.47 2.73 3.35
C SER A 152 2.88 3.31 3.34
N GLN A 153 3.42 3.73 4.49
CA GLN A 153 4.78 4.23 4.62
C GLN A 153 5.81 3.19 4.23
N VAL A 154 5.67 1.98 4.76
CA VAL A 154 6.55 0.86 4.40
C VAL A 154 6.52 0.59 2.90
N LYS A 155 5.35 0.62 2.26
CA LYS A 155 5.24 0.38 0.81
C LYS A 155 5.86 1.48 -0.05
N CYS A 156 5.77 2.75 0.39
CA CYS A 156 6.45 3.86 -0.26
C CYS A 156 7.98 3.75 -0.08
N ASN A 157 8.45 3.52 1.14
CA ASN A 157 9.89 3.43 1.44
C ASN A 157 10.54 2.21 0.76
N ALA A 158 9.79 1.11 0.61
CA ALA A 158 10.22 -0.10 -0.09
C ALA A 158 10.58 0.12 -1.57
N LEU A 159 10.19 1.25 -2.19
CA LEU A 159 10.61 1.60 -3.55
C LEU A 159 12.13 1.78 -3.66
N ILE A 160 12.77 2.29 -2.61
CA ILE A 160 14.19 2.67 -2.58
C ILE A 160 14.96 2.15 -1.35
N ILE A 161 14.37 1.20 -0.62
CA ILE A 161 14.97 0.56 0.56
C ILE A 161 16.31 -0.13 0.23
N GLN A 162 17.27 -0.09 1.17
CA GLN A 162 18.58 -0.70 0.98
C GLN A 162 18.49 -2.22 0.88
N GLN A 163 19.13 -2.82 -0.13
CA GLN A 163 19.04 -4.27 -0.38
C GLN A 163 19.95 -5.10 0.54
N GLU A 164 21.15 -4.63 0.87
CA GLU A 164 22.12 -5.41 1.65
C GLU A 164 21.57 -5.84 3.02
N PRO A 165 20.90 -4.97 3.80
CA PRO A 165 20.24 -5.39 5.04
C PRO A 165 19.15 -6.44 4.85
N LEU A 166 18.42 -6.40 3.73
CA LEU A 166 17.39 -7.40 3.43
C LEU A 166 18.00 -8.78 3.17
N ASP A 167 19.16 -8.84 2.52
CA ASP A 167 19.90 -10.10 2.34
C ASP A 167 20.39 -10.68 3.67
N GLN A 168 20.82 -9.82 4.61
CA GLN A 168 21.13 -10.26 5.97
C GLN A 168 19.88 -10.74 6.72
N ALA A 169 18.75 -10.05 6.54
CA ALA A 169 17.48 -10.45 7.14
C ALA A 169 17.06 -11.86 6.68
N LEU A 170 17.22 -12.19 5.40
CA LEU A 170 16.90 -13.52 4.90
C LEU A 170 17.81 -14.61 5.50
N LYS A 171 19.11 -14.33 5.68
CA LYS A 171 20.05 -15.27 6.33
C LYS A 171 19.71 -15.50 7.81
N ASN A 172 19.18 -14.49 8.49
CA ASN A 172 18.81 -14.52 9.90
C ASN A 172 17.29 -14.62 10.10
N ALA A 173 16.55 -15.19 9.14
CA ALA A 173 15.08 -15.19 9.16
C ALA A 173 14.51 -15.87 10.42
N LYS A 174 15.20 -16.88 10.96
CA LYS A 174 14.78 -17.57 12.19
C LYS A 174 14.87 -16.68 13.41
N ASP A 175 16.00 -16.01 13.61
CA ASP A 175 16.19 -15.08 14.73
C ASP A 175 15.21 -13.90 14.64
N LEU A 176 14.97 -13.37 13.44
CA LEU A 176 13.97 -12.33 13.20
C LEU A 176 12.55 -12.80 13.55
N PHE A 177 12.18 -14.02 13.12
CA PHE A 177 10.88 -14.58 13.44
C PHE A 177 10.70 -14.75 14.96
N GLU A 178 11.69 -15.31 15.65
CA GLU A 178 11.65 -15.50 17.10
C GLU A 178 11.52 -14.16 17.83
N PHE A 179 12.26 -13.14 17.39
CA PHE A 179 12.15 -11.78 17.89
C PHE A 179 10.74 -11.22 17.73
N PHE A 180 10.22 -11.15 16.50
CA PHE A 180 8.91 -10.54 16.25
C PHE A 180 7.78 -11.33 16.91
N SER A 181 7.88 -12.66 16.94
CA SER A 181 6.93 -13.53 17.64
C SER A 181 6.87 -13.24 19.14
N ARG A 182 8.03 -12.99 19.76
CA ARG A 182 8.09 -12.60 21.17
C ARG A 182 7.59 -11.17 21.39
N ALA A 183 7.98 -10.24 20.52
CA ALA A 183 7.69 -8.82 20.65
C ALA A 183 6.23 -8.46 20.36
N ALA A 184 5.60 -9.12 19.38
CA ALA A 184 4.19 -8.93 18.99
C ALA A 184 3.22 -9.79 19.81
N GLY A 185 3.71 -10.87 20.42
CA GLY A 185 2.90 -11.88 21.10
C GLY A 185 2.04 -12.72 20.16
N THR A 186 1.15 -13.53 20.75
CA THR A 186 0.22 -14.39 19.99
C THR A 186 -1.11 -13.68 19.71
N PRO A 187 -1.69 -13.84 18.51
CA PRO A 187 -3.04 -13.35 18.22
C PRO A 187 -4.05 -14.03 19.16
N ALA A 188 -4.71 -13.26 20.02
CA ALA A 188 -5.86 -13.74 20.78
C ALA A 188 -7.04 -12.80 20.52
N VAL A 189 -8.08 -13.33 19.88
CA VAL A 189 -9.33 -12.61 19.63
C VAL A 189 -9.93 -12.21 20.98
N GLY A 190 -10.10 -10.91 21.21
CA GLY A 190 -10.78 -10.37 22.40
C GLY A 190 -9.91 -10.24 23.66
N SER A 191 -8.60 -10.49 23.61
CA SER A 191 -7.73 -10.23 24.77
C SER A 191 -7.41 -8.74 24.89
N LYS A 192 -7.79 -8.13 26.02
CA LYS A 192 -7.30 -6.80 26.42
C LYS A 192 -5.80 -6.90 26.74
N ASN A 193 -5.01 -6.05 26.08
CA ASN A 193 -3.61 -5.68 26.30
C ASN A 193 -2.75 -6.54 27.24
N ARG A 194 -1.65 -7.06 26.70
CA ARG A 194 -0.38 -7.15 27.43
C ARG A 194 0.63 -6.26 26.71
N ASN A 195 1.33 -5.42 27.46
CA ASN A 195 2.34 -4.48 26.96
C ASN A 195 3.33 -5.18 26.01
N TYR A 196 3.19 -4.92 24.71
CA TYR A 196 4.07 -5.43 23.68
C TYR A 196 5.24 -4.46 23.49
N GLU A 197 6.46 -4.96 23.35
CA GLU A 197 7.63 -4.12 23.01
C GLU A 197 7.37 -3.28 21.74
N LEU A 198 6.63 -3.85 20.78
CA LEU A 198 6.21 -3.15 19.57
C LEU A 198 5.22 -2.01 19.83
N SER A 199 4.36 -2.10 20.85
CA SER A 199 3.47 -0.98 21.19
C SER A 199 4.26 0.25 21.65
N ASN A 200 5.35 0.05 22.41
CA ASN A 200 6.25 1.14 22.78
C ASN A 200 6.98 1.70 21.56
N TYR A 201 7.42 0.83 20.64
CA TYR A 201 8.03 1.26 19.37
C TYR A 201 7.08 2.16 18.56
N PHE A 202 5.82 1.73 18.36
CA PHE A 202 4.82 2.51 17.64
C PHE A 202 4.47 3.82 18.34
N ASN A 203 4.41 3.85 19.68
CA ASN A 203 4.24 5.09 20.44
C ASN A 203 5.39 6.07 20.21
N CYS A 204 6.64 5.61 20.20
CA CYS A 204 7.81 6.45 19.90
C CYS A 204 7.76 7.02 18.47
N ILE A 205 7.37 6.21 17.48
CA ILE A 205 7.19 6.68 16.09
C ILE A 205 6.10 7.75 16.01
N ASN A 206 4.98 7.55 16.70
CA ASN A 206 3.85 8.47 16.67
C ASN A 206 4.14 9.80 17.37
N GLU A 207 4.98 9.80 18.41
CA GLU A 207 5.35 11.00 19.16
C GLU A 207 6.56 11.75 18.57
N GLU A 208 7.04 11.37 17.36
CA GLU A 208 8.28 11.88 16.75
C GLU A 208 9.52 11.76 17.68
N LYS A 209 9.47 10.86 18.67
CA LYS A 209 10.56 10.59 19.59
C LYS A 209 11.54 9.64 18.91
N ALA A 210 12.57 10.21 18.29
CA ALA A 210 13.56 9.53 17.44
C ALA A 210 14.44 8.44 18.12
N ASN A 211 14.24 8.11 19.39
CA ASN A 211 15.17 7.26 20.15
C ASN A 211 14.47 6.05 20.80
N PHE A 212 13.76 5.23 20.02
CA PHE A 212 13.44 3.88 20.49
C PHE A 212 14.65 2.97 20.29
N LYS A 213 15.45 2.81 21.34
CA LYS A 213 16.46 1.74 21.44
C LYS A 213 16.21 0.97 22.72
N SER A 214 15.60 -0.20 22.58
CA SER A 214 15.70 -1.24 23.60
C SER A 214 16.88 -2.16 23.25
N ASP A 215 17.50 -2.78 24.27
CA ASP A 215 18.52 -3.83 24.09
C ASP A 215 18.07 -4.90 23.06
N TYR A 216 16.76 -5.13 22.97
CA TYR A 216 16.14 -6.08 22.05
C TYR A 216 16.07 -5.58 20.59
N THR A 217 15.80 -4.30 20.33
CA THR A 217 15.87 -3.73 18.97
C THR A 217 17.30 -3.57 18.47
N GLU A 218 18.26 -3.26 19.35
CA GLU A 218 19.67 -3.14 18.97
C GLU A 218 20.20 -4.46 18.39
N ARG A 219 19.86 -5.59 19.03
CA ARG A 219 20.22 -6.91 18.51
C ARG A 219 19.67 -7.16 17.10
N ILE A 220 18.49 -6.66 16.76
CA ILE A 220 17.93 -6.81 15.41
C ILE A 220 18.72 -5.96 14.42
N PHE A 221 18.97 -4.70 14.75
CA PHE A 221 19.79 -3.80 13.93
C PHE A 221 21.20 -4.37 13.69
N GLU A 222 21.81 -5.00 14.69
CA GLU A 222 23.06 -5.75 14.53
C GLU A 222 22.94 -6.94 13.57
N LEU A 223 21.87 -7.75 13.71
CA LEU A 223 21.62 -8.91 12.83
C LEU A 223 21.45 -8.52 11.36
N ILE A 224 20.73 -7.42 11.10
CA ILE A 224 20.49 -6.92 9.73
C ILE A 224 21.57 -5.96 9.25
N LYS A 225 22.54 -5.62 10.12
CA LYS A 225 23.68 -4.72 9.83
C LYS A 225 23.28 -3.33 9.34
N THR A 226 22.23 -2.77 9.92
CA THR A 226 21.82 -1.38 9.66
C THR A 226 21.06 -0.86 10.87
N ASP A 227 21.08 0.46 11.09
CA ASP A 227 20.22 1.18 12.03
C ASP A 227 19.02 1.85 11.32
N ASN A 228 18.85 1.59 10.02
CA ASN A 228 17.76 2.14 9.23
C ASN A 228 16.41 1.55 9.67
N THR A 229 15.57 2.40 10.26
CA THR A 229 14.23 2.03 10.73
C THR A 229 13.29 1.60 9.60
N ASP A 230 13.48 2.08 8.37
CA ASP A 230 12.66 1.64 7.22
C ASP A 230 12.85 0.15 6.94
N VAL A 231 14.06 -0.36 7.16
CA VAL A 231 14.36 -1.79 7.01
C VAL A 231 13.66 -2.58 8.12
N PHE A 232 13.70 -2.10 9.35
CA PHE A 232 12.98 -2.72 10.45
C PHE A 232 11.46 -2.76 10.19
N ASP A 233 10.87 -1.63 9.78
CA ASP A 233 9.45 -1.51 9.49
C ASP A 233 9.02 -2.43 8.34
N PHE A 234 9.85 -2.55 7.31
CA PHE A 234 9.64 -3.48 6.20
C PHE A 234 9.60 -4.94 6.66
N LEU A 235 10.54 -5.34 7.52
CA LEU A 235 10.60 -6.70 8.07
C LEU A 235 9.44 -6.97 9.05
N LEU A 236 9.06 -5.96 9.84
CA LEU A 236 7.90 -6.01 10.72
C LEU A 236 6.61 -6.18 9.92
N LEU A 237 6.44 -5.46 8.80
CA LEU A 237 5.27 -5.64 7.93
C LEU A 237 5.21 -7.06 7.34
N ALA A 238 6.36 -7.63 6.93
CA ALA A 238 6.43 -9.01 6.46
C ALA A 238 6.01 -10.02 7.56
N TYR A 239 6.46 -9.79 8.79
CA TYR A 239 6.02 -10.58 9.94
C TYR A 239 4.51 -10.46 10.19
N LEU A 240 3.99 -9.25 10.20
CA LEU A 240 2.57 -8.96 10.41
C LEU A 240 1.66 -9.56 9.33
N ASP A 241 2.10 -9.59 8.07
CA ASP A 241 1.42 -10.31 6.97
C ASP A 241 1.37 -11.82 7.25
N SER A 242 2.49 -12.38 7.70
CA SER A 242 2.60 -13.81 8.02
C SER A 242 1.72 -14.24 9.20
N ALA A 243 1.64 -13.41 10.24
CA ALA A 243 0.82 -13.66 11.42
C ALA A 243 -0.67 -13.64 11.05
N GLY A 244 -1.12 -12.65 10.28
CA GLY A 244 -2.49 -12.59 9.77
C GLY A 244 -2.85 -13.77 8.86
N TYR A 245 -1.89 -14.30 8.08
CA TYR A 245 -2.12 -15.51 7.28
C TYR A 245 -2.17 -16.78 8.14
N ALA A 246 -1.41 -16.85 9.23
CA ALA A 246 -1.37 -18.00 10.14
C ALA A 246 -2.70 -18.25 10.84
N GLU A 247 -3.50 -17.21 11.11
CA GLU A 247 -4.88 -17.34 11.60
C GLU A 247 -5.79 -18.11 10.62
N ARG A 248 -5.48 -18.07 9.32
CA ARG A 248 -6.34 -18.59 8.24
C ARG A 248 -5.94 -19.96 7.71
N SER A 249 -4.76 -20.49 8.05
CA SER A 249 -4.27 -21.77 7.53
C SER A 249 -3.34 -22.49 8.50
N LYS A 250 -3.62 -23.76 8.84
CA LYS A 250 -2.77 -24.60 9.71
C LYS A 250 -1.77 -25.50 8.96
N ARG A 251 -1.67 -25.36 7.62
CA ARG A 251 -0.91 -26.30 6.77
C ARG A 251 0.62 -26.20 6.89
N GLN A 252 1.15 -25.11 7.40
CA GLN A 252 2.59 -24.86 7.54
C GLN A 252 2.89 -24.26 8.91
N SER A 253 4.12 -24.44 9.38
CA SER A 253 4.57 -23.77 10.61
C SER A 253 4.52 -22.25 10.45
N PRO A 254 4.31 -21.49 11.54
CA PRO A 254 4.37 -20.03 11.51
C PRO A 254 5.69 -19.49 10.92
N TYR A 255 6.82 -20.13 11.25
CA TYR A 255 8.13 -19.77 10.71
C TYR A 255 8.21 -19.95 9.19
N ASP A 256 7.78 -21.10 8.65
CA ASP A 256 7.85 -21.35 7.20
C ASP A 256 6.99 -20.34 6.40
N LYS A 257 5.88 -19.88 6.99
CA LYS A 257 5.04 -18.84 6.38
C LYS A 257 5.73 -17.49 6.40
N PHE A 258 6.35 -17.13 7.53
CA PHE A 258 7.14 -15.91 7.64
C PHE A 258 8.27 -15.91 6.61
N GLN A 259 9.06 -16.99 6.55
CA GLN A 259 10.15 -17.12 5.60
C GLN A 259 9.65 -16.97 4.15
N ALA A 260 8.57 -17.65 3.77
CA ALA A 260 8.03 -17.54 2.41
C ALA A 260 7.50 -16.13 2.08
N ILE A 261 6.90 -15.42 3.05
CA ILE A 261 6.44 -14.04 2.86
C ILE A 261 7.63 -13.08 2.77
N LEU A 262 8.66 -13.27 3.60
CA LEU A 262 9.89 -12.50 3.55
C LEU A 262 10.58 -12.65 2.18
N GLU A 263 10.74 -13.88 1.69
CA GLU A 263 11.27 -14.16 0.36
C GLU A 263 10.48 -13.45 -0.75
N ARG A 264 9.14 -13.47 -0.65
CA ARG A 264 8.25 -12.76 -1.58
C ARG A 264 8.44 -11.24 -1.51
N TYR A 265 8.56 -10.68 -0.31
CA TYR A 265 8.77 -9.24 -0.09
C TYR A 265 10.10 -8.78 -0.69
N LEU A 266 11.19 -9.52 -0.44
CA LEU A 266 12.50 -9.27 -1.01
C LEU A 266 12.48 -9.33 -2.53
N PHE A 267 11.79 -10.32 -3.10
CA PHE A 267 11.63 -10.43 -4.54
C PHE A 267 10.93 -9.21 -5.16
N VAL A 268 9.84 -8.73 -4.54
CA VAL A 268 9.12 -7.53 -4.98
C VAL A 268 10.03 -6.32 -5.02
N VAL A 269 10.77 -6.07 -3.93
CA VAL A 269 11.68 -4.93 -3.81
C VAL A 269 12.81 -5.01 -4.84
N LYS A 270 13.48 -6.16 -4.95
CA LYS A 270 14.57 -6.35 -5.92
C LYS A 270 14.09 -6.16 -7.35
N LYS A 271 12.89 -6.66 -7.66
CA LYS A 271 12.28 -6.51 -8.98
C LYS A 271 11.97 -5.05 -9.31
N ILE A 272 11.30 -4.32 -8.42
CA ILE A 272 10.96 -2.93 -8.71
C ILE A 272 12.21 -2.04 -8.78
N GLN A 273 13.20 -2.27 -7.92
CA GLN A 273 14.44 -1.50 -7.95
C GLN A 273 15.28 -1.79 -9.19
N TYR A 274 15.21 -3.01 -9.74
CA TYR A 274 15.81 -3.30 -11.05
C TYR A 274 15.16 -2.46 -12.16
N VAL A 275 13.82 -2.32 -12.15
CA VAL A 275 13.08 -1.50 -13.12
C VAL A 275 13.34 0.00 -12.92
N LEU A 276 13.51 0.44 -11.67
CA LEU A 276 13.78 1.83 -11.32
C LEU A 276 15.24 2.26 -11.49
N LYS A 277 16.15 1.32 -11.80
CA LYS A 277 17.59 1.60 -11.86
C LYS A 277 17.90 2.74 -12.84
N GLY A 278 18.45 3.84 -12.33
CA GLY A 278 18.76 5.06 -13.09
C GLY A 278 17.59 6.04 -13.25
N ALA A 279 16.43 5.74 -12.67
CA ALA A 279 15.21 6.56 -12.66
C ALA A 279 14.72 6.84 -11.22
N GLU A 280 15.50 6.53 -10.20
CA GLU A 280 15.14 6.69 -8.79
C GLU A 280 14.87 8.14 -8.43
N SER A 281 15.59 9.08 -9.05
CA SER A 281 15.41 10.52 -8.86
C SER A 281 14.09 11.06 -9.42
N LEU A 282 13.37 10.27 -10.24
CA LEU A 282 12.04 10.64 -10.73
C LEU A 282 10.95 10.33 -9.72
N LEU A 283 11.25 9.57 -8.65
CA LEU A 283 10.28 9.28 -7.61
C LEU A 283 10.02 10.51 -6.77
N ALA A 284 8.75 10.92 -6.69
CA ALA A 284 8.34 12.02 -5.83
C ALA A 284 8.05 11.58 -4.40
N LYS A 285 8.08 12.56 -3.50
CA LYS A 285 7.86 12.36 -2.06
C LYS A 285 6.38 12.06 -1.77
N ALA A 286 6.16 11.08 -0.90
CA ALA A 286 4.88 10.83 -0.26
C ALA A 286 4.94 11.25 1.22
N VAL A 287 3.99 12.08 1.66
CA VAL A 287 3.81 12.47 3.07
C VAL A 287 2.60 11.71 3.60
N LEU A 288 2.81 10.79 4.54
CA LEU A 288 1.76 9.92 5.05
C LEU A 288 1.47 10.22 6.51
N LEU A 289 0.23 10.58 6.80
CA LEU A 289 -0.19 11.07 8.11
C LEU A 289 -1.31 10.20 8.67
N GLN A 290 -1.32 10.06 10.00
CA GLN A 290 -2.50 9.56 10.69
C GLN A 290 -3.42 10.76 10.96
N GLY A 291 -4.68 10.68 10.54
CA GLY A 291 -5.60 11.80 10.67
C GLY A 291 -7.05 11.43 10.36
N ASP A 292 -7.95 12.34 10.73
CA ASP A 292 -9.37 12.21 10.45
C ASP A 292 -9.70 13.03 9.20
N ALA A 293 -10.25 12.36 8.17
CA ALA A 293 -10.61 13.01 6.90
C ALA A 293 -11.66 14.13 7.06
N ARG A 294 -12.38 14.16 8.19
CA ARG A 294 -13.38 15.20 8.51
C ARG A 294 -12.76 16.48 9.08
N ASP A 295 -11.47 16.47 9.40
CA ASP A 295 -10.71 17.58 9.97
C ASP A 295 -9.24 17.49 9.52
N LEU A 296 -8.99 17.90 8.27
CA LEU A 296 -7.69 17.79 7.63
C LEU A 296 -6.73 18.86 8.17
N LYS A 297 -5.64 18.44 8.81
CA LYS A 297 -4.58 19.34 9.32
C LYS A 297 -3.61 19.77 8.21
N ILE A 298 -4.17 20.26 7.10
CA ILE A 298 -3.44 20.80 5.96
C ILE A 298 -4.00 22.17 5.57
N ASN A 299 -3.17 22.98 4.93
CA ASN A 299 -3.49 24.36 4.58
C ASN A 299 -4.64 24.45 3.56
N LYS A 300 -5.28 25.61 3.50
CA LYS A 300 -6.30 25.91 2.49
C LYS A 300 -5.62 26.04 1.11
N SER A 301 -6.26 25.51 0.06
CA SER A 301 -5.80 25.61 -1.34
C SER A 301 -4.31 25.30 -1.50
N SER A 302 -3.91 24.13 -0.99
CA SER A 302 -2.52 23.68 -0.92
C SER A 302 -2.26 22.38 -1.67
N VAL A 303 -3.25 21.84 -2.38
CA VAL A 303 -3.11 20.63 -3.21
C VAL A 303 -3.77 20.88 -4.57
N ASP A 304 -3.26 20.23 -5.61
CA ASP A 304 -3.70 20.44 -7.00
C ASP A 304 -4.72 19.40 -7.46
N GLY A 305 -4.81 18.28 -6.73
CA GLY A 305 -5.76 17.22 -7.00
C GLY A 305 -6.12 16.41 -5.77
N ILE A 306 -7.31 15.82 -5.78
CA ILE A 306 -7.78 14.90 -4.73
C ILE A 306 -8.30 13.63 -5.37
N LEU A 307 -7.80 12.47 -4.94
CA LEU A 307 -8.24 11.17 -5.41
C LEU A 307 -8.24 10.17 -4.25
N PHE A 308 -9.38 9.54 -3.98
CA PHE A 308 -9.52 8.54 -2.92
C PHE A 308 -10.72 7.64 -3.16
N SER A 309 -10.73 6.47 -2.50
CA SER A 309 -11.92 5.62 -2.38
C SER A 309 -12.52 5.83 -0.99
N PRO A 310 -13.80 6.22 -0.87
CA PRO A 310 -14.43 6.27 0.44
C PRO A 310 -14.51 4.85 1.04
N PRO A 311 -14.53 4.70 2.37
CA PRO A 311 -14.54 3.39 3.00
C PRO A 311 -15.82 2.62 2.63
N TYR A 312 -15.68 1.31 2.40
CA TYR A 312 -16.80 0.41 2.15
C TYR A 312 -17.52 0.04 3.46
N SER A 313 -18.04 1.05 4.16
CA SER A 313 -18.52 1.01 5.55
C SER A 313 -19.57 -0.06 5.88
N PHE A 314 -20.22 -0.65 4.87
CA PHE A 314 -21.22 -1.71 5.04
C PHE A 314 -20.78 -3.07 4.51
N ALA A 315 -19.75 -3.12 3.67
CA ALA A 315 -19.31 -4.35 3.02
C ALA A 315 -18.06 -4.96 3.67
N ILE A 316 -17.27 -4.15 4.37
CA ILE A 316 -15.97 -4.56 4.93
C ILE A 316 -15.84 -4.06 6.36
N ASP A 317 -15.61 -4.99 7.29
CA ASP A 317 -15.21 -4.68 8.66
C ASP A 317 -13.68 -4.57 8.75
N TYR A 318 -13.16 -3.38 8.47
CA TYR A 318 -11.72 -3.10 8.49
C TYR A 318 -11.10 -3.32 9.87
N LEU A 319 -11.80 -2.93 10.94
CA LEU A 319 -11.31 -3.10 12.31
C LEU A 319 -11.17 -4.56 12.69
N ALA A 320 -12.14 -5.41 12.32
CA ALA A 320 -12.02 -6.83 12.57
C ALA A 320 -10.85 -7.45 11.78
N ASN A 321 -10.71 -7.08 10.51
CA ASN A 321 -9.65 -7.59 9.63
C ASN A 321 -8.25 -7.21 10.11
N ASP A 322 -8.09 -5.99 10.64
CA ASP A 322 -6.79 -5.43 11.07
C ASP A 322 -6.60 -5.51 12.60
N SER A 323 -7.50 -6.20 13.32
CA SER A 323 -7.53 -6.20 14.79
C SER A 323 -6.24 -6.70 15.42
N PHE A 324 -5.62 -7.75 14.86
CA PHE A 324 -4.32 -8.23 15.31
C PHE A 324 -3.26 -7.14 15.21
N HIS A 325 -3.16 -6.47 14.06
CA HIS A 325 -2.19 -5.42 13.78
C HIS A 325 -2.37 -4.22 14.70
N LEU A 326 -3.61 -3.77 14.88
CA LEU A 326 -3.97 -2.68 15.77
C LEU A 326 -3.66 -3.01 17.24
N ASN A 327 -3.89 -4.26 17.67
CA ASN A 327 -3.53 -4.69 19.02
C ASN A 327 -2.01 -4.69 19.24
N VAL A 328 -1.21 -5.11 18.24
CA VAL A 328 0.26 -5.05 18.31
C VAL A 328 0.74 -3.58 18.43
N MET A 329 0.02 -2.65 17.79
CA MET A 329 0.25 -1.21 17.90
C MET A 329 -0.22 -0.61 19.24
N GLY A 330 -0.88 -1.38 20.10
CA GLY A 330 -1.42 -0.89 21.37
C GLY A 330 -2.70 -0.05 21.23
N GLU A 331 -3.35 -0.09 20.07
CA GLU A 331 -4.49 0.75 19.76
C GLU A 331 -5.79 0.26 20.42
N ASN A 332 -6.60 1.22 20.89
CA ASN A 332 -7.92 0.91 21.39
C ASN A 332 -8.93 0.88 20.23
N ILE A 333 -9.23 -0.33 19.75
CA ILE A 333 -10.17 -0.58 18.64
C ILE A 333 -11.54 0.07 18.86
N TYR A 334 -12.04 0.15 20.11
CA TYR A 334 -13.32 0.79 20.40
C TYR A 334 -13.27 2.30 20.20
N VAL A 335 -12.17 2.95 20.62
CA VAL A 335 -11.96 4.38 20.39
C VAL A 335 -11.76 4.65 18.90
N LEU A 336 -10.99 3.80 18.21
CA LEU A 336 -10.75 3.94 16.77
C LEU A 336 -12.04 3.79 15.96
N LYS A 337 -12.94 2.89 16.36
CA LYS A 337 -14.28 2.74 15.75
C LYS A 337 -15.10 4.02 15.75
N GLU A 338 -15.03 4.79 16.83
CA GLU A 338 -15.74 6.07 16.94
C GLU A 338 -15.12 7.18 16.09
N LYS A 339 -13.90 6.98 15.59
CA LYS A 339 -13.24 7.88 14.64
C LYS A 339 -13.43 7.45 13.18
N MET A 340 -13.56 6.15 12.90
CA MET A 340 -13.66 5.67 11.51
C MET A 340 -15.02 5.95 10.87
N VAL A 341 -14.98 6.41 9.62
CA VAL A 341 -16.17 6.76 8.83
C VAL A 341 -17.00 5.51 8.50
N GLY A 342 -18.29 5.58 8.85
CA GLY A 342 -19.32 4.57 8.61
C GLY A 342 -19.25 3.27 9.44
N LEU A 343 -18.38 3.21 10.46
CA LEU A 343 -18.43 2.14 11.47
C LEU A 343 -19.27 2.52 12.71
N ARG A 344 -19.69 3.79 12.80
CA ARG A 344 -20.44 4.40 13.92
C ARG A 344 -21.94 4.25 13.75
N GLY A 345 -22.67 4.07 14.86
CA GLY A 345 -24.13 3.89 14.88
C GLY A 345 -24.57 2.47 15.25
N LYS A 346 -25.75 2.35 15.86
CA LYS A 346 -26.27 1.09 16.44
C LYS A 346 -27.00 0.24 15.41
N ASN A 347 -27.75 0.87 14.51
CA ASN A 347 -28.56 0.21 13.48
C ASN A 347 -28.20 0.75 12.08
N PHE A 348 -28.64 0.04 11.04
CA PHE A 348 -28.29 0.37 9.66
C PHE A 348 -28.67 1.81 9.26
N LYS A 349 -29.85 2.27 9.67
CA LYS A 349 -30.35 3.63 9.36
C LYS A 349 -29.45 4.70 9.98
N GLU A 350 -29.10 4.55 11.25
CA GLU A 350 -28.21 5.47 11.96
C GLU A 350 -26.80 5.46 11.36
N LYS A 351 -26.24 4.26 11.06
CA LYS A 351 -24.93 4.14 10.42
C LYS A 351 -24.87 4.86 9.07
N TYR A 352 -25.91 4.69 8.24
CA TYR A 352 -26.02 5.36 6.94
C TYR A 352 -26.10 6.88 7.08
N GLN A 353 -26.93 7.38 8.01
CA GLN A 353 -27.04 8.81 8.25
C GLN A 353 -25.69 9.41 8.69
N LEU A 354 -25.01 8.79 9.66
CA LEU A 354 -23.69 9.24 10.12
C LEU A 354 -22.64 9.19 9.01
N TYR A 355 -22.68 8.15 8.15
CA TYR A 355 -21.81 8.07 6.98
C TYR A 355 -22.03 9.24 6.02
N VAL A 356 -23.29 9.57 5.69
CA VAL A 356 -23.61 10.70 4.80
C VAL A 356 -23.13 12.02 5.41
N GLU A 357 -23.35 12.23 6.72
CA GLU A 357 -22.88 13.42 7.44
C GLU A 357 -21.36 13.53 7.44
N ASP A 358 -20.65 12.42 7.70
CA ASP A 358 -19.19 12.35 7.66
C ASP A 358 -18.65 12.66 6.26
N MET A 359 -19.22 12.03 5.23
CA MET A 359 -18.82 12.29 3.84
C MET A 359 -19.10 13.75 3.45
N GLY A 360 -20.17 14.37 3.93
CA GLY A 360 -20.43 15.80 3.72
C GLY A 360 -19.33 16.69 4.29
N LYS A 361 -18.83 16.39 5.51
CA LYS A 361 -17.70 17.09 6.12
C LYS A 361 -16.41 16.87 5.35
N ILE A 362 -16.14 15.63 4.96
CA ILE A 362 -14.96 15.28 4.15
C ILE A 362 -14.98 16.05 2.83
N MET A 363 -16.11 16.09 2.11
CA MET A 363 -16.20 16.84 0.86
C MET A 363 -15.99 18.34 1.07
N SER A 364 -16.43 18.88 2.21
CA SER A 364 -16.18 20.29 2.58
C SER A 364 -14.69 20.54 2.85
N GLU A 365 -14.01 19.61 3.53
CA GLU A 365 -12.57 19.67 3.76
C GLU A 365 -11.78 19.51 2.46
N CYS A 366 -12.17 18.59 1.58
CA CYS A 366 -11.60 18.45 0.24
C CYS A 366 -11.74 19.75 -0.57
N ALA A 367 -12.90 20.39 -0.54
CA ALA A 367 -13.12 21.68 -1.22
C ALA A 367 -12.34 22.85 -0.58
N ARG A 368 -11.97 22.74 0.70
CA ARG A 368 -11.15 23.75 1.38
C ARG A 368 -9.68 23.64 1.01
N VAL A 369 -9.17 22.42 0.87
CA VAL A 369 -7.72 22.15 0.70
C VAL A 369 -7.30 22.13 -0.76
N LEU A 370 -8.22 21.80 -1.68
CA LEU A 370 -8.13 22.09 -3.11
C LEU A 370 -8.23 23.62 -3.33
#